data_AF-A0A2G5ESK1-F1
#
_entry.id   AF-A0A2G5ESK1-F1
#
_cell.length_a   1.000
_cell.length_b   1.000
_cell.length_c   1.000
_cell.angle_alpha   90.00
_cell.angle_beta   90.00
_cell.angle_gamma   90.00
#
_symmetry.space_group_name_H-M   'P 1'
#
loop_
_entity.id
_entity.type
_entity.pdbx_description
1 polymer ?
#
loop_
_entity_poly.entity_id
_entity_poly.type
_entity_poly.pdbx_seq_one_letter_code
_entity_poly.pdbx_strand_id
1 'polypeptide(L)'
;MFRSIIQMSNGDIFEKTHDELDFEFLGNIRGKKWRVQTNVYGNGSVSRGREERYNLWFDPSREFHRYSILWTNKNIIFYIDDVPIREVVRSEEMGGDFPSKPMSLYATIWDASNWATSGGKYKVNYKYAPFVSEYSDLVLQGCAVDPIQQVSAAGCSEKDAEVESADYAVITPRRRTAMKNFRSRYMYYSYCYDSLRYSVPPPECVSVPEEKHRFKETGRLKFGGHPRRSRRRHGRIPVGSSSEDQSDI
;
A
#
# COMPACT_ATOMS: atom_id res chain seq x y z
N MET A 1 12.35 -4.08 13.59
CA MET A 1 13.10 -3.74 12.36
C MET A 1 12.80 -2.29 12.02
N PHE A 2 13.66 -1.60 11.28
CA PHE A 2 13.43 -0.18 10.98
C PHE A 2 12.30 0.02 9.98
N ARG A 3 11.68 1.18 10.13
CA ARG A 3 10.65 1.69 9.26
C ARG A 3 11.09 3.04 8.73
N SER A 4 11.06 3.21 7.42
CA SER A 4 11.13 4.53 6.80
C SER A 4 9.70 5.00 6.55
N ILE A 5 9.37 6.20 6.98
CA ILE A 5 8.07 6.81 6.70
C ILE A 5 8.29 8.12 5.95
N ILE A 6 7.54 8.29 4.86
CA ILE A 6 7.22 9.59 4.29
C ILE A 6 5.75 9.83 4.63
N GLN A 7 5.45 10.82 5.47
CA GLN A 7 4.08 11.11 5.89
C GLN A 7 3.77 12.59 5.77
N MET A 8 2.54 12.91 5.38
CA MET A 8 1.96 14.23 5.60
C MET A 8 1.13 14.15 6.88
N SER A 9 1.40 14.98 7.88
CA SER A 9 0.69 14.95 9.16
C SER A 9 0.58 16.36 9.76
N ASN A 10 -0.37 16.55 10.66
CA ASN A 10 -0.48 17.76 11.49
C ASN A 10 -0.68 17.42 12.98
N GLY A 11 -0.18 16.26 13.40
CA GLY A 11 -0.24 15.77 14.78
C GLY A 11 0.48 16.67 15.80
N ASP A 12 1.45 17.46 15.37
CA ASP A 12 2.14 18.45 16.20
C ASP A 12 1.25 19.67 16.54
N ILE A 13 0.27 19.98 15.70
CA ILE A 13 -0.68 21.09 15.89
C ILE A 13 -2.02 20.58 16.44
N PHE A 14 -2.51 19.43 15.93
CA PHE A 14 -3.83 18.87 16.23
C PHE A 14 -3.73 17.50 16.90
N GLU A 15 -3.05 17.40 18.05
CA GLU A 15 -2.73 16.13 18.73
C GLU A 15 -3.86 15.08 18.73
N LYS A 16 -5.10 15.48 19.02
CA LYS A 16 -6.25 14.57 19.15
C LYS A 16 -7.09 14.39 17.89
N THR A 17 -6.99 15.31 16.94
CA THR A 17 -7.85 15.37 15.75
C THR A 17 -7.04 15.50 14.47
N HIS A 18 -5.80 15.03 14.47
CA HIS A 18 -4.91 15.19 13.34
C HIS A 18 -5.38 14.45 12.10
N ASP A 19 -4.94 14.95 10.97
CA ASP A 19 -5.00 14.28 9.68
C ASP A 19 -3.60 13.73 9.37
N GLU A 20 -3.55 12.57 8.72
CA GLU A 20 -2.30 11.91 8.36
C GLU A 20 -2.44 11.05 7.10
N LEU A 21 -1.44 11.13 6.21
CA LEU A 21 -1.30 10.34 4.99
C LEU A 21 0.08 9.70 4.95
N ASP A 22 0.12 8.37 4.87
CA ASP A 22 1.36 7.64 5.11
C ASP A 22 1.86 6.86 3.89
N PHE A 23 3.17 6.91 3.66
CA PHE A 23 3.95 5.97 2.87
C PHE A 23 5.01 5.32 3.77
N GLU A 24 4.86 4.02 4.01
CA GLU A 24 5.59 3.36 5.09
C GLU A 24 6.31 2.12 4.58
N PHE A 25 7.63 2.18 4.59
CA PHE A 25 8.50 1.08 4.18
C PHE A 25 8.73 0.13 5.35
N LEU A 26 8.14 -1.06 5.24
CA LEU A 26 8.27 -2.10 6.24
C LEU A 26 9.52 -2.92 5.92
N GLY A 27 10.59 -2.72 6.71
CA GLY A 27 11.81 -3.49 6.60
C GLY A 27 11.57 -5.00 6.67
N ASN A 28 12.48 -5.76 6.07
CA ASN A 28 12.44 -7.23 6.12
C ASN A 28 13.78 -7.88 6.51
N ILE A 29 13.73 -9.15 6.89
CA ILE A 29 14.93 -9.95 7.12
C ILE A 29 15.67 -10.17 5.79
N ARG A 30 16.99 -10.39 5.86
CA ARG A 30 17.84 -10.62 4.69
C ARG A 30 17.22 -11.67 3.75
N GLY A 31 17.18 -11.36 2.46
CA GLY A 31 16.64 -12.24 1.41
C GLY A 31 15.10 -12.25 1.30
N LYS A 32 14.39 -11.42 2.07
CA LYS A 32 12.95 -11.22 1.91
C LYS A 32 12.66 -9.84 1.34
N LYS A 33 11.62 -9.74 0.53
CA LYS A 33 11.24 -8.51 -0.17
C LYS A 33 10.77 -7.43 0.80
N TRP A 34 11.13 -6.19 0.49
CA TRP A 34 10.54 -4.99 1.09
C TRP A 34 9.04 -4.94 0.82
N ARG A 35 8.33 -4.24 1.71
CA ARG A 35 6.88 -4.03 1.60
C ARG A 35 6.58 -2.58 1.90
N VAL A 36 5.54 -2.07 1.25
CA VAL A 36 5.05 -0.71 1.48
C VAL A 36 3.65 -0.81 2.05
N GLN A 37 3.39 0.00 3.07
CA GLN A 37 2.06 0.27 3.59
C GLN A 37 1.67 1.71 3.24
N THR A 38 0.41 1.91 2.87
CA THR A 38 -0.21 3.23 2.80
C THR A 38 -1.31 3.31 3.83
N ASN A 39 -1.56 4.48 4.39
CA ASN A 39 -2.61 4.70 5.36
C ASN A 39 -3.20 6.10 5.25
N VAL A 40 -4.42 6.27 5.76
CA VAL A 40 -5.17 7.52 5.72
C VAL A 40 -5.92 7.69 7.04
N TYR A 41 -5.68 8.81 7.71
CA TYR A 41 -6.39 9.23 8.90
C TYR A 41 -6.93 10.64 8.68
N GLY A 42 -8.22 10.82 8.91
CA GLY A 42 -8.83 12.15 9.04
C GLY A 42 -9.40 12.33 10.45
N ASN A 43 -9.30 13.55 10.96
CA ASN A 43 -9.90 14.04 12.19
C ASN A 43 -9.68 13.12 13.41
N GLY A 44 -8.45 12.61 13.57
CA GLY A 44 -8.07 11.74 14.69
C GLY A 44 -8.66 10.33 14.61
N SER A 45 -9.05 9.84 13.43
CA SER A 45 -9.57 8.48 13.22
C SER A 45 -8.51 7.37 13.38
N VAL A 46 -7.50 7.55 14.23
CA VAL A 46 -6.37 6.61 14.45
C VAL A 46 -6.81 5.23 14.94
N SER A 47 -7.99 5.12 15.57
CA SER A 47 -8.58 3.83 15.94
C SER A 47 -9.11 3.05 14.73
N ARG A 48 -9.29 3.71 13.58
CA ARG A 48 -9.84 3.16 12.33
C ARG A 48 -8.84 3.31 11.17
N GLY A 49 -7.71 2.61 11.31
CA GLY A 49 -6.68 2.51 10.26
C GLY A 49 -7.22 2.01 8.92
N ARG A 50 -6.76 2.66 7.85
CA ARG A 50 -7.10 2.40 6.45
C ARG A 50 -5.91 1.82 5.72
N GLU A 51 -5.27 0.81 6.29
CA GLU A 51 -4.02 0.29 5.78
C GLU A 51 -4.26 -0.53 4.51
N GLU A 52 -3.50 -0.23 3.46
CA GLU A 52 -3.28 -1.15 2.34
C GLU A 52 -1.80 -1.47 2.25
N ARG A 53 -1.47 -2.74 1.97
CA ARG A 53 -0.09 -3.21 1.95
C ARG A 53 0.27 -3.92 0.65
N TYR A 54 1.47 -3.61 0.17
CA TYR A 54 1.94 -3.94 -1.16
C TYR A 54 3.33 -4.56 -1.14
N ASN A 55 3.55 -5.53 -2.03
CA ASN A 55 4.89 -5.88 -2.49
C ASN A 55 5.32 -4.89 -3.59
N LEU A 56 6.60 -4.86 -3.93
CA LEU A 56 7.12 -4.05 -5.03
C LEU A 56 7.58 -4.93 -6.20
N TRP A 57 7.59 -4.35 -7.40
CA TRP A 57 8.09 -5.00 -8.62
C TRP A 57 9.59 -4.82 -8.84
N PHE A 58 10.24 -4.07 -7.95
CA PHE A 58 11.66 -3.77 -7.90
C PHE A 58 12.18 -3.94 -6.47
N ASP A 59 13.50 -3.80 -6.28
CA ASP A 59 14.13 -3.73 -4.97
C ASP A 59 14.37 -2.25 -4.60
N PRO A 60 13.61 -1.66 -3.65
CA PRO A 60 13.71 -0.24 -3.32
C PRO A 60 15.03 0.12 -2.61
N SER A 61 15.91 -0.85 -2.35
CA SER A 61 17.24 -0.62 -1.76
C SER A 61 18.37 -0.55 -2.79
N ARG A 62 18.05 -0.66 -4.08
CA ARG A 62 19.05 -0.69 -5.18
C ARG A 62 19.11 0.62 -5.95
N GLU A 63 17.96 1.27 -6.16
CA GLU A 63 17.81 2.47 -6.98
C GLU A 63 16.77 3.40 -6.36
N PHE A 64 16.84 4.69 -6.68
CA PHE A 64 15.83 5.67 -6.30
C PHE A 64 14.55 5.45 -7.13
N HIS A 65 13.41 5.57 -6.47
CA HIS A 65 12.08 5.54 -7.06
C HIS A 65 11.28 6.72 -6.57
N ARG A 66 10.32 7.20 -7.38
CA ARG A 66 9.49 8.34 -6.99
C ARG A 66 8.29 7.86 -6.21
N TYR A 67 8.11 8.37 -5.00
CA TYR A 67 6.93 8.14 -4.17
C TYR A 67 6.18 9.46 -4.05
N SER A 68 4.91 9.49 -4.47
CA SER A 68 4.14 10.74 -4.48
C SER A 68 2.77 10.54 -3.85
N ILE A 69 2.35 11.51 -3.05
CA ILE A 69 1.00 11.62 -2.50
C ILE A 69 0.38 12.85 -3.15
N LEU A 70 -0.69 12.63 -3.91
CA LEU A 70 -1.59 13.70 -4.29
C LEU A 70 -2.70 13.77 -3.25
N TRP A 71 -3.00 14.97 -2.76
CA TRP A 71 -4.14 15.25 -1.89
C TRP A 71 -4.88 16.47 -2.42
N THR A 72 -6.15 16.29 -2.75
CA THR A 72 -7.07 17.34 -3.21
C THR A 72 -8.36 17.30 -2.39
N ASN A 73 -9.25 18.25 -2.63
CA ASN A 73 -10.58 18.24 -2.01
C ASN A 73 -11.48 17.09 -2.49
N LYS A 74 -11.09 16.39 -3.57
CA LYS A 74 -11.89 15.34 -4.22
C LYS A 74 -11.34 13.94 -3.96
N ASN A 75 -10.02 13.78 -3.92
CA ASN A 75 -9.39 12.48 -3.76
C ASN A 75 -7.96 12.58 -3.20
N ILE A 76 -7.49 11.44 -2.74
CA ILE A 76 -6.08 11.18 -2.43
C ILE A 76 -5.59 10.08 -3.37
N ILE A 77 -4.43 10.26 -3.98
CA ILE A 77 -3.82 9.26 -4.84
C ILE A 77 -2.38 9.01 -4.41
N PHE A 78 -2.05 7.75 -4.16
CA PHE A 78 -0.69 7.31 -3.87
C PHE A 78 -0.06 6.77 -5.17
N TYR A 79 1.13 7.25 -5.49
CA TYR A 79 1.90 6.84 -6.66
C TYR A 79 3.23 6.20 -6.25
N ILE A 80 3.63 5.20 -7.03
CA ILE A 80 5.01 4.72 -7.10
C ILE A 80 5.44 4.86 -8.57
N ASP A 81 6.47 5.64 -8.79
CA ASP A 81 6.86 6.19 -10.09
C ASP A 81 5.65 6.90 -10.74
N ASP A 82 5.23 6.47 -11.93
CA ASP A 82 4.03 6.99 -12.62
C ASP A 82 2.79 6.10 -12.46
N VAL A 83 2.86 5.09 -11.59
CA VAL A 83 1.78 4.11 -11.41
C VAL A 83 0.97 4.47 -10.16
N PRO A 84 -0.33 4.83 -10.30
CA PRO A 84 -1.21 4.96 -9.16
C PRO A 84 -1.41 3.59 -8.53
N ILE A 85 -1.18 3.49 -7.22
CA ILE A 85 -1.29 2.23 -6.48
C ILE A 85 -2.58 2.17 -5.64
N ARG A 86 -3.11 3.33 -5.27
CA ARG A 86 -4.29 3.52 -4.44
C ARG A 86 -4.92 4.87 -4.73
N GLU A 87 -6.25 4.90 -4.83
CA GLU A 87 -7.08 6.10 -4.85
C GLU A 87 -8.08 6.01 -3.70
N VAL A 88 -8.22 7.10 -2.93
CA VAL A 88 -9.28 7.29 -1.94
C VAL A 88 -10.11 8.48 -2.39
N VAL A 89 -11.32 8.22 -2.88
CA VAL A 89 -12.25 9.26 -3.32
C VAL A 89 -13.01 9.77 -2.10
N ARG A 90 -13.08 11.09 -1.93
CA ARG A 90 -13.88 11.71 -0.88
C ARG A 90 -15.36 11.42 -1.12
N SER A 91 -16.05 10.97 -0.08
CA SER A 91 -17.51 10.91 -0.05
C SER A 91 -18.05 11.66 1.15
N GLU A 92 -19.32 12.07 1.13
CA GLU A 92 -19.94 12.77 2.26
C GLU A 92 -20.02 11.88 3.51
N GLU A 93 -20.22 10.58 3.32
CA GLU A 93 -20.32 9.58 4.38
C GLU A 93 -19.00 9.36 5.12
N MET A 94 -17.86 9.73 4.53
CA MET A 94 -16.58 9.73 5.24
C MET A 94 -16.57 10.75 6.38
N GLY A 95 -17.36 11.82 6.29
CA GLY A 95 -17.36 12.91 7.26
C GLY A 95 -15.95 13.42 7.54
N GLY A 96 -15.55 13.43 8.83
CA GLY A 96 -14.22 13.86 9.25
C GLY A 96 -13.08 12.91 8.90
N ASP A 97 -13.35 11.74 8.35
CA ASP A 97 -12.31 10.75 8.04
C ASP A 97 -11.49 11.08 6.79
N PHE A 98 -12.00 11.98 5.95
CA PHE A 98 -11.22 12.53 4.86
C PHE A 98 -10.39 13.73 5.38
N PRO A 99 -9.05 13.71 5.23
CA PRO A 99 -8.17 14.82 5.60
C PRO A 99 -8.61 16.16 5.02
N SER A 100 -8.67 17.18 5.89
CA SER A 100 -9.18 18.51 5.52
C SER A 100 -8.43 19.68 6.17
N LYS A 101 -7.44 19.40 7.02
CA LYS A 101 -6.60 20.40 7.69
C LYS A 101 -5.20 20.42 7.06
N PRO A 102 -4.53 21.58 6.98
CA PRO A 102 -3.16 21.70 6.50
C PRO A 102 -2.21 20.70 7.18
N MET A 103 -1.26 20.14 6.44
CA MET A 103 -0.29 19.14 6.93
C MET A 103 1.14 19.53 6.56
N SER A 104 2.08 19.16 7.43
CA SER A 104 3.52 19.21 7.19
C SER A 104 4.02 17.88 6.64
N LEU A 105 5.06 17.91 5.81
CA LEU A 105 5.74 16.70 5.35
C LEU A 105 6.82 16.28 6.36
N TYR A 106 6.81 15.02 6.76
CA TYR A 106 7.84 14.40 7.59
C TYR A 106 8.47 13.22 6.86
N ALA A 107 9.79 13.10 6.99
CA ALA A 107 10.54 11.92 6.59
C ALA A 107 11.29 11.40 7.82
N THR A 108 10.96 10.19 8.26
CA THR A 108 11.54 9.63 9.50
C THR A 108 12.02 8.19 9.30
N ILE A 109 13.01 7.80 10.10
CA ILE A 109 13.43 6.41 10.27
C ILE A 109 13.38 6.06 11.76
N TRP A 110 12.65 5.01 12.12
CA TRP A 110 12.49 4.63 13.54
C TRP A 110 12.28 3.13 13.76
N ASP A 111 12.44 2.70 15.00
CA ASP A 111 12.30 1.30 15.41
C ASP A 111 10.84 0.93 15.69
N ALA A 112 10.21 0.25 14.72
CA ALA A 112 8.85 -0.26 14.83
C ALA A 112 8.80 -1.77 15.17
N SER A 113 9.75 -2.28 15.96
CA SER A 113 9.93 -3.72 16.25
C SER A 113 8.69 -4.44 16.80
N ASN A 114 7.77 -3.72 17.46
CA ASN A 114 6.58 -4.32 18.03
C ASN A 114 5.59 -4.86 16.98
N TRP A 115 5.71 -4.46 15.71
CA TRP A 115 4.72 -4.83 14.70
C TRP A 115 5.21 -4.86 13.24
N ALA A 116 6.25 -4.11 12.88
CA ALA A 116 6.61 -3.86 11.47
C ALA A 116 6.91 -5.12 10.66
N THR A 117 7.71 -6.05 11.20
CA THR A 117 8.17 -7.22 10.46
C THR A 117 7.49 -8.48 10.95
N SER A 118 6.65 -9.05 10.09
CA SER A 118 5.84 -10.24 10.38
C SER A 118 5.00 -10.09 11.65
N GLY A 119 4.38 -8.92 11.83
CA GLY A 119 3.55 -8.62 13.02
C GLY A 119 4.36 -8.55 14.31
N GLY A 120 5.62 -8.10 14.24
CA GLY A 120 6.50 -7.96 15.40
C GLY A 120 7.35 -9.19 15.73
N LYS A 121 7.21 -10.29 14.98
CA LYS A 121 8.00 -11.51 15.18
C LYS A 121 9.51 -11.28 15.06
N TYR A 122 9.94 -10.36 14.18
CA TYR A 122 11.36 -10.05 13.96
C TYR A 122 11.67 -8.60 14.38
N LYS A 123 12.45 -8.46 15.46
CA LYS A 123 12.87 -7.17 16.00
C LYS A 123 14.10 -6.61 15.26
N VAL A 124 14.39 -5.32 15.46
CA VAL A 124 15.65 -4.71 14.99
C VAL A 124 16.81 -5.47 15.62
N ASN A 125 17.83 -5.76 14.81
CA ASN A 125 19.13 -6.18 15.33
C ASN A 125 20.14 -5.06 15.09
N TYR A 126 20.44 -4.29 16.13
CA TYR A 126 21.32 -3.11 16.07
C TYR A 126 22.78 -3.43 15.71
N LYS A 127 23.19 -4.71 15.67
CA LYS A 127 24.50 -5.10 15.12
C LYS A 127 24.66 -4.79 13.63
N TYR A 128 23.55 -4.58 12.91
CA TYR A 128 23.55 -4.18 11.50
C TYR A 128 23.46 -2.66 11.32
N ALA A 129 23.57 -1.87 12.39
CA ALA A 129 23.60 -0.42 12.28
C ALA A 129 24.88 0.07 11.56
N PRO A 130 24.85 1.26 10.90
CA PRO A 130 23.71 2.17 10.79
C PRO A 130 22.64 1.68 9.81
N PHE A 131 21.39 2.09 10.05
CA PHE A 131 20.28 1.90 9.12
C PHE A 131 20.03 3.23 8.42
N VAL A 132 20.11 3.23 7.10
CA VAL A 132 20.12 4.46 6.29
C VAL A 132 18.93 4.44 5.35
N SER A 133 18.24 5.57 5.27
CA SER A 133 17.32 5.90 4.19
C SER A 133 17.78 7.19 3.53
N GLU A 134 17.81 7.18 2.20
CA GLU A 134 18.25 8.30 1.38
C GLU A 134 17.03 8.88 0.65
N TYR A 135 16.99 10.21 0.56
CA TYR A 135 15.91 10.95 -0.10
C TYR A 135 16.55 12.01 -0.99
N SER A 136 16.09 12.09 -2.24
CA SER A 136 16.52 13.11 -3.21
C SER A 136 15.29 13.71 -3.90
N ASP A 137 15.51 14.79 -4.65
CA ASP A 137 14.52 15.35 -5.58
C ASP A 137 13.16 15.65 -4.95
N LEU A 138 13.18 16.24 -3.75
CA LEU A 138 11.97 16.64 -3.02
C LEU A 138 11.19 17.67 -3.85
N VAL A 139 9.96 17.32 -4.21
CA VAL A 139 9.00 18.21 -4.87
C VAL A 139 7.83 18.46 -3.93
N LEU A 140 7.55 19.73 -3.65
CA LEU A 140 6.36 20.19 -2.93
C LEU A 140 5.56 21.11 -3.86
N GLN A 141 4.39 20.64 -4.27
CA GLN A 141 3.44 21.40 -5.10
C GLN A 141 2.11 21.50 -4.37
N GLY A 142 1.71 22.73 -4.04
CA GLY A 142 0.50 23.01 -3.29
C GLY A 142 0.58 24.39 -2.63
N CYS A 143 -0.42 24.71 -1.81
CA CYS A 143 -0.38 25.94 -1.05
C CYS A 143 0.30 25.79 0.31
N ALA A 144 1.29 26.63 0.58
CA ALA A 144 1.85 26.78 1.91
C ALA A 144 0.92 27.65 2.76
N VAL A 145 0.68 27.21 3.99
CA VAL A 145 -0.21 27.86 4.95
C VAL A 145 0.57 28.05 6.24
N ASP A 146 0.39 29.21 6.89
CA ASP A 146 0.95 29.42 8.22
C ASP A 146 0.14 28.58 9.23
N PRO A 147 0.76 27.60 9.92
CA PRO A 147 0.06 26.72 10.84
C PRO A 147 -0.54 27.44 12.05
N ILE A 148 -0.01 28.61 12.42
CA ILE A 148 -0.48 29.41 13.56
C ILE A 148 -1.69 30.24 13.16
N GLN A 149 -1.62 30.88 11.99
CA GLN A 149 -2.69 31.76 11.53
C GLN A 149 -3.84 30.99 10.89
N GLN A 150 -3.57 29.80 10.34
CA GLN A 150 -4.51 29.00 9.53
C GLN A 150 -5.17 29.81 8.40
N VAL A 151 -4.58 30.95 8.05
CA VAL A 151 -5.03 31.79 6.94
C VAL A 151 -4.31 31.28 5.71
N SER A 152 -5.09 30.93 4.68
CA SER A 152 -4.54 30.63 3.36
C SER A 152 -3.70 31.81 2.87
N ALA A 153 -2.45 31.56 2.47
CA ALA A 153 -1.68 32.56 1.77
C ALA A 153 -2.47 33.06 0.56
N ALA A 154 -2.37 34.35 0.23
CA ALA A 154 -2.98 34.88 -0.97
C ALA A 154 -2.59 34.01 -2.19
N GLY A 155 -3.58 33.54 -2.94
CA GLY A 155 -3.37 32.67 -4.12
C GLY A 155 -3.44 31.16 -3.87
N CYS A 156 -3.80 30.67 -2.67
CA CYS A 156 -4.02 29.22 -2.49
C CYS A 156 -5.07 28.64 -3.43
N SER A 157 -6.16 29.37 -3.68
CA SER A 157 -7.22 28.92 -4.58
C SER A 157 -6.73 28.65 -6.02
N GLU A 158 -5.77 29.45 -6.50
CA GLU A 158 -5.19 29.28 -7.83
C GLU A 158 -4.27 28.06 -7.88
N LYS A 159 -3.42 27.89 -6.86
CA LYS A 159 -2.55 26.71 -6.74
C LYS A 159 -3.33 25.42 -6.58
N ASP A 160 -4.40 25.42 -5.79
CA ASP A 160 -5.27 24.26 -5.62
C ASP A 160 -5.96 23.91 -6.94
N ALA A 161 -6.42 24.92 -7.70
CA ALA A 161 -6.98 24.72 -9.03
C ALA A 161 -5.96 24.19 -10.05
N GLU A 162 -4.70 24.66 -9.98
CA GLU A 162 -3.60 24.14 -10.80
C GLU A 162 -3.33 22.66 -10.49
N VAL A 163 -3.21 22.30 -9.22
CA VAL A 163 -3.01 20.90 -8.79
C VAL A 163 -4.20 20.04 -9.20
N GLU A 164 -5.44 20.50 -9.02
CA GLU A 164 -6.64 19.75 -9.39
C GLU A 164 -6.81 19.58 -10.91
N SER A 165 -6.25 20.49 -11.72
CA SER A 165 -6.29 20.42 -13.19
C SER A 165 -5.08 19.69 -13.80
N ALA A 166 -4.06 19.39 -13.01
CA ALA A 166 -2.90 18.65 -13.47
C ALA A 166 -3.26 17.24 -13.94
N ASP A 167 -2.55 16.74 -14.95
CA ASP A 167 -2.82 15.40 -15.51
C ASP A 167 -2.76 14.30 -14.43
N TYR A 168 -1.78 14.36 -13.51
CA TYR A 168 -1.64 13.38 -12.42
C TYR A 168 -2.78 13.43 -11.38
N ALA A 169 -3.64 14.46 -11.39
CA ALA A 169 -4.78 14.55 -10.48
C ALA A 169 -5.99 13.72 -10.90
N VAL A 170 -6.00 13.25 -12.15
CA VAL A 170 -7.13 12.51 -12.71
C VAL A 170 -6.74 11.06 -12.96
N ILE A 171 -7.52 10.13 -12.39
CA ILE A 171 -7.46 8.70 -12.73
C ILE A 171 -8.16 8.46 -14.08
N THR A 172 -7.38 8.60 -15.14
CA THR A 172 -7.78 8.24 -16.51
C THR A 172 -8.04 6.73 -16.63
N PRO A 173 -8.76 6.25 -17.67
CA PRO A 173 -8.95 4.82 -17.89
C PRO A 173 -7.63 4.02 -17.96
N ARG A 174 -6.59 4.61 -18.55
CA ARG A 174 -5.24 4.02 -18.60
C ARG A 174 -4.63 3.88 -17.20
N ARG A 175 -4.69 4.94 -16.39
CA ARG A 175 -4.24 4.92 -14.98
C ARG A 175 -5.03 3.93 -14.15
N ARG A 176 -6.35 3.87 -14.33
CA ARG A 176 -7.23 2.90 -13.64
C ARG A 176 -6.85 1.47 -13.95
N THR A 177 -6.59 1.15 -15.22
CA THR A 177 -6.11 -0.17 -15.62
C THR A 177 -4.72 -0.47 -15.06
N ALA A 178 -3.80 0.50 -15.06
CA ALA A 178 -2.47 0.34 -14.45
C ALA A 178 -2.58 0.05 -12.94
N MET A 179 -3.41 0.81 -12.22
CA MET A 179 -3.70 0.60 -10.80
C MET A 179 -4.32 -0.77 -10.54
N LYS A 180 -5.34 -1.17 -11.31
CA LYS A 180 -5.94 -2.51 -11.21
C LYS A 180 -4.90 -3.61 -11.42
N ASN A 181 -4.05 -3.48 -12.43
CA ASN A 181 -2.97 -4.43 -12.70
C ASN A 181 -1.97 -4.50 -11.56
N PHE A 182 -1.54 -3.35 -11.02
CA PHE A 182 -0.66 -3.29 -9.86
C PHE A 182 -1.30 -3.96 -8.64
N ARG A 183 -2.51 -3.54 -8.25
CA ARG A 183 -3.25 -4.10 -7.10
C ARG A 183 -3.47 -5.60 -7.25
N SER A 184 -3.79 -6.06 -8.46
CA SER A 184 -3.99 -7.49 -8.73
C SER A 184 -2.73 -8.34 -8.45
N ARG A 185 -1.54 -7.78 -8.65
CA ARG A 185 -0.28 -8.52 -8.53
C ARG A 185 0.40 -8.35 -7.18
N TYR A 186 0.31 -7.15 -6.62
CA TYR A 186 1.20 -6.73 -5.53
C TYR A 186 0.50 -6.45 -4.21
N MET A 187 -0.81 -6.14 -4.21
CA MET A 187 -1.57 -5.92 -2.99
C MET A 187 -1.77 -7.23 -2.24
N TYR A 188 -1.36 -7.28 -0.97
CA TYR A 188 -1.48 -8.47 -0.13
C TYR A 188 -2.35 -8.27 1.12
N TYR A 189 -2.69 -7.03 1.45
CA TYR A 189 -3.64 -6.66 2.49
C TYR A 189 -4.40 -5.40 2.09
N SER A 190 -5.70 -5.36 2.36
CA SER A 190 -6.51 -4.14 2.33
C SER A 190 -7.57 -4.20 3.42
N TYR A 191 -7.68 -3.12 4.19
CA TYR A 191 -8.67 -2.94 5.24
C TYR A 191 -10.11 -3.08 4.73
N CYS A 192 -10.38 -2.71 3.47
CA CYS A 192 -11.72 -2.82 2.86
C CYS A 192 -12.26 -4.26 2.76
N TYR A 193 -11.37 -5.26 2.84
CA TYR A 193 -11.74 -6.68 2.82
C TYR A 193 -11.54 -7.36 4.18
N ASP A 194 -11.16 -6.61 5.22
CA ASP A 194 -10.94 -7.12 6.58
C ASP A 194 -12.25 -7.09 7.38
N SER A 195 -13.13 -8.06 7.12
CA SER A 195 -14.43 -8.17 7.78
C SER A 195 -14.34 -8.52 9.28
N LEU A 196 -13.19 -9.02 9.75
CA LEU A 196 -12.95 -9.20 11.19
C LEU A 196 -12.72 -7.86 11.89
N ARG A 197 -12.08 -6.89 11.22
CA ARG A 197 -11.86 -5.56 11.75
C ARG A 197 -13.07 -4.64 11.51
N TYR A 198 -13.66 -4.73 10.33
CA TYR A 198 -14.78 -3.92 9.87
C TYR A 198 -15.92 -4.82 9.41
N SER A 199 -16.85 -5.14 10.33
CA SER A 199 -18.03 -5.95 10.00
C SER A 199 -18.88 -5.31 8.89
N VAL A 200 -18.89 -3.97 8.85
CA VAL A 200 -19.36 -3.16 7.72
C VAL A 200 -18.16 -2.41 7.15
N PRO A 201 -17.81 -2.60 5.87
CA PRO A 201 -16.71 -1.87 5.25
C PRO A 201 -16.92 -0.34 5.36
N PRO A 202 -15.84 0.43 5.60
CA PRO A 202 -15.90 1.89 5.56
C PRO A 202 -16.49 2.43 4.24
N PRO A 203 -17.16 3.60 4.25
CA PRO A 203 -17.95 4.10 3.12
C PRO A 203 -17.14 4.34 1.83
N GLU A 204 -15.85 4.64 1.96
CA GLU A 204 -14.93 4.85 0.84
C GLU A 204 -14.54 3.54 0.12
N CYS A 205 -14.84 2.39 0.70
CA CYS A 205 -14.45 1.10 0.15
C CYS A 205 -15.31 0.69 -1.05
N VAL A 206 -14.66 0.49 -2.19
CA VAL A 206 -15.30 -0.05 -3.40
C VAL A 206 -15.25 -1.57 -3.40
N SER A 207 -16.42 -2.22 -3.47
CA SER A 207 -16.50 -3.68 -3.57
C SER A 207 -16.12 -4.17 -4.97
N VAL A 208 -14.88 -4.63 -5.14
CA VAL A 208 -14.42 -5.30 -6.37
C VAL A 208 -14.55 -6.82 -6.19
N PRO A 209 -15.46 -7.52 -6.89
CA PRO A 209 -15.73 -8.95 -6.68
C PRO A 209 -14.48 -9.84 -6.81
N GLU A 210 -13.60 -9.55 -7.79
CA GLU A 210 -12.40 -10.34 -8.02
C GLU A 210 -11.37 -10.18 -6.90
N GLU A 211 -11.27 -8.99 -6.30
CA GLU A 211 -10.44 -8.76 -5.13
C GLU A 211 -11.06 -9.44 -3.90
N LYS A 212 -12.37 -9.25 -3.66
CA LYS A 212 -13.09 -9.85 -2.53
C LYS A 212 -12.92 -11.37 -2.47
N HIS A 213 -12.90 -12.07 -3.61
CA HIS A 213 -12.66 -13.52 -3.63
C HIS A 213 -11.23 -13.94 -3.24
N ARG A 214 -10.25 -13.05 -3.44
CA ARG A 214 -8.82 -13.30 -3.15
C ARG A 214 -8.45 -13.04 -1.69
N PHE A 215 -9.12 -12.10 -1.05
CA PHE A 215 -8.92 -11.76 0.36
C PHE A 215 -9.86 -12.58 1.25
N LYS A 216 -9.35 -13.10 2.37
CA LYS A 216 -10.18 -13.75 3.40
C LYS A 216 -10.88 -12.69 4.26
N GLU A 217 -11.64 -13.12 5.25
CA GLU A 217 -12.22 -12.26 6.30
C GLU A 217 -11.18 -11.40 7.06
N THR A 218 -9.90 -11.78 7.01
CA THR A 218 -8.78 -11.04 7.62
C THR A 218 -8.22 -9.92 6.73
N GLY A 219 -8.81 -9.65 5.55
CA GLY A 219 -8.30 -8.70 4.57
C GLY A 219 -6.96 -9.09 3.92
N ARG A 220 -6.38 -10.25 4.30
CA ARG A 220 -5.14 -10.80 3.75
C ARG A 220 -5.43 -11.80 2.64
N LEU A 221 -4.52 -11.87 1.66
CA LEU A 221 -4.62 -12.87 0.59
C LEU A 221 -4.70 -14.30 1.15
N LYS A 222 -5.47 -15.15 0.47
CA LYS A 222 -5.39 -16.61 0.64
C LYS A 222 -3.96 -17.07 0.36
N PHE A 223 -3.17 -17.37 1.39
CA PHE A 223 -1.92 -18.11 1.19
C PHE A 223 -2.26 -19.52 0.70
N GLY A 224 -1.99 -19.82 -0.57
CA GLY A 224 -2.22 -21.14 -1.14
C GLY A 224 -1.92 -21.26 -2.64
N GLY A 225 -0.71 -21.73 -2.95
CA GLY A 225 -0.38 -22.36 -4.22
C GLY A 225 0.55 -21.57 -5.14
N HIS A 226 1.86 -21.86 -5.07
CA HIS A 226 2.64 -21.83 -6.31
C HIS A 226 1.91 -22.69 -7.36
N PRO A 227 1.86 -22.31 -8.64
CA PRO A 227 1.32 -23.18 -9.67
C PRO A 227 2.08 -24.50 -9.59
N ARG A 228 1.41 -25.59 -9.22
CA ARG A 228 1.97 -26.92 -9.40
C ARG A 228 2.22 -27.04 -10.91
N ARG A 229 3.49 -26.94 -11.32
CA ARG A 229 3.92 -27.40 -12.63
C ARG A 229 3.40 -28.83 -12.76
N SER A 230 2.36 -29.01 -13.58
CA SER A 230 1.90 -30.32 -13.98
C SER A 230 3.09 -31.03 -14.62
N ARG A 231 3.72 -31.93 -13.86
CA ARG A 231 4.61 -32.93 -14.44
C ARG A 231 3.68 -33.82 -15.26
N ARG A 232 3.63 -33.59 -16.58
CA ARG A 232 3.12 -34.57 -17.54
C ARG A 232 3.84 -35.89 -17.26
N ARG A 233 3.14 -36.83 -16.60
CA ARG A 233 3.55 -38.23 -16.61
C ARG A 233 3.35 -38.73 -18.03
N HIS A 234 4.44 -38.93 -18.76
CA HIS A 234 4.40 -39.78 -19.94
C HIS A 234 3.98 -41.18 -19.49
N GLY A 235 2.82 -41.63 -19.96
CA GLY A 235 2.36 -42.99 -19.77
C GLY A 235 3.34 -43.96 -20.43
N ARG A 236 3.79 -44.96 -19.68
CA ARG A 236 4.42 -46.15 -20.25
C ARG A 236 3.31 -46.99 -20.87
N ILE A 237 3.47 -47.29 -22.15
CA ILE A 237 2.67 -48.25 -22.92
C ILE A 237 2.94 -49.65 -22.34
N PRO A 238 1.91 -50.48 -22.03
CA PRO A 238 2.12 -51.87 -21.67
C PRO A 238 2.39 -52.67 -22.95
N VAL A 239 3.55 -53.33 -23.01
CA VAL A 239 3.84 -54.37 -24.01
C VAL A 239 3.08 -55.63 -23.60
N GLY A 240 2.20 -56.13 -24.48
CA GLY A 240 1.48 -57.38 -24.27
C GLY A 240 2.41 -58.58 -24.42
N SER A 241 2.29 -59.55 -23.51
CA SER A 241 2.93 -60.86 -23.63
C SER A 241 1.92 -61.85 -24.22
N SER A 242 2.26 -62.37 -25.40
CA SER A 242 1.65 -63.54 -26.03
C SER A 242 1.98 -64.83 -25.28
N SER A 243 1.14 -65.82 -25.53
CA SER A 243 0.94 -67.13 -24.90
C SER A 243 1.97 -68.22 -25.29
N GLU A 244 1.81 -69.38 -24.61
CA GLU A 244 2.27 -70.75 -24.91
C GLU A 244 3.67 -71.14 -24.42
N ASP A 245 3.99 -72.36 -23.99
CA ASP A 245 3.32 -73.55 -23.41
C ASP A 245 4.48 -74.53 -23.04
N GLN A 246 4.18 -75.57 -22.25
CA GLN A 246 4.88 -76.88 -22.17
C GLN A 246 6.15 -77.11 -21.31
N SER A 247 5.91 -77.80 -20.20
CA SER A 247 6.39 -79.16 -19.80
C SER A 247 7.89 -79.52 -19.70
N ASP A 248 8.16 -80.13 -18.53
CA ASP A 248 8.96 -81.33 -18.26
C ASP A 248 10.46 -81.27 -17.96
N ILE A 249 10.75 -81.81 -16.75
CA ILE A 249 11.97 -82.40 -16.15
C ILE A 249 13.03 -81.43 -15.61
#